data_AF-A0A813KL55-F1
#
_entry.id   AF-A0A813KL55-F1
#
_cell.length_a   1.000
_cell.length_b   1.000
_cell.length_c   1.000
_cell.angle_alpha   90.00
_cell.angle_beta   90.00
_cell.angle_gamma   90.00
#
_symmetry.space_group_name_H-M   'P 1'
#
loop_
_entity.id
_entity.type
_entity.pdbx_description
1 polymer ?
#
loop_
_entity_poly.entity_id
_entity_poly.type
_entity_poly.pdbx_seq_one_letter_code
_entity_poly.pdbx_strand_id
1 'polypeptide(L)'
;ATPSSELDYEESTHLAVCTADQLLVRELEISSRTGVTVRNSTRQQASRGVSWSGLCSHPVKAAFFAASSDRRVLQLDAAGKIEQEVRLTGSLLLELTG
;
A
#
# COMPACT_ATOMS: atom_id res chain seq x y z
N ALA A 1 8.26 -44.73 -10.62
CA ALA A 1 8.34 -43.27 -10.77
C ALA A 1 7.22 -42.69 -9.93
N THR A 2 7.55 -42.06 -8.80
CA THR A 2 6.59 -41.35 -7.95
C THR A 2 6.25 -40.04 -8.68
N PRO A 3 4.99 -39.70 -8.94
CA PRO A 3 4.69 -38.35 -9.39
C PRO A 3 4.98 -37.44 -8.20
N SER A 4 6.05 -36.65 -8.29
CA SER A 4 6.28 -35.52 -7.40
C SER A 4 5.05 -34.64 -7.54
N SER A 5 4.17 -34.69 -6.55
CA SER A 5 2.99 -33.83 -6.46
C SER A 5 3.53 -32.42 -6.26
N GLU A 6 3.78 -31.70 -7.35
CA GLU A 6 4.02 -30.27 -7.31
C GLU A 6 2.75 -29.66 -6.70
N LEU A 7 2.82 -29.29 -5.43
CA LEU A 7 1.74 -28.65 -4.73
C LEU A 7 1.59 -27.26 -5.34
N ASP A 8 0.56 -27.07 -6.14
CA ASP A 8 0.21 -25.77 -6.66
C ASP A 8 -0.10 -24.85 -5.48
N TYR A 9 0.70 -23.81 -5.32
CA TYR A 9 0.41 -22.73 -4.39
C TYR A 9 -0.14 -21.52 -5.15
N GLU A 10 -1.12 -20.88 -4.51
CA GLU A 10 -1.65 -19.57 -4.86
C GLU A 10 -1.59 -18.70 -3.60
N GLU A 11 -0.94 -17.55 -3.72
CA GLU A 11 -0.79 -16.57 -2.64
C GLU A 11 -1.24 -15.20 -3.15
N SER A 12 -1.98 -14.45 -2.33
CA SER A 12 -2.30 -13.05 -2.62
C SER A 12 -1.55 -12.12 -1.68
N THR A 13 -0.95 -11.07 -2.24
CA THR A 13 -0.24 -10.04 -1.49
C THR A 13 -0.52 -8.66 -2.06
N HIS A 14 -0.29 -7.62 -1.25
CA HIS A 14 -0.53 -6.23 -1.65
C HIS A 14 0.78 -5.50 -1.85
N LEU A 15 0.95 -4.90 -3.04
CA LEU A 15 2.07 -4.03 -3.37
C LEU A 15 1.60 -2.59 -3.36
N ALA A 16 2.16 -1.79 -2.45
CA ALA A 16 1.93 -0.36 -2.41
C ALA A 16 3.18 0.41 -2.93
N VAL A 17 2.96 1.35 -3.84
CA VAL A 17 4.01 2.15 -4.50
C VAL A 17 3.69 3.62 -4.33
N CYS A 18 4.70 4.39 -3.95
CA CYS A 18 4.63 5.83 -3.77
C CYS A 18 5.63 6.52 -4.70
N THR A 19 5.12 7.30 -5.63
CA THR A 19 5.88 8.23 -6.47
C THR A 19 5.50 9.65 -6.08
N ALA A 20 6.27 10.66 -6.52
CA ALA A 20 5.96 12.05 -6.19
C ALA A 20 4.53 12.46 -6.60
N ASP A 21 4.01 11.92 -7.69
CA ASP A 21 2.70 12.27 -8.25
C ASP A 21 1.60 11.26 -7.97
N GLN A 22 1.94 10.01 -7.64
CA GLN A 22 0.97 8.91 -7.55
C GLN A 22 1.21 8.03 -6.33
N LEU A 23 0.10 7.56 -5.80
CA LEU A 23 0.05 6.50 -4.83
C LEU A 23 -0.74 5.34 -5.44
N LEU A 24 -0.15 4.15 -5.46
CA LEU A 24 -0.70 2.97 -6.09
C LEU A 24 -0.74 1.84 -5.08
N VAL A 25 -1.86 1.12 -5.02
CA VAL A 25 -1.97 -0.14 -4.27
C VAL A 25 -2.48 -1.20 -5.24
N ARG A 26 -1.76 -2.31 -5.33
CA ARG A 26 -2.05 -3.41 -6.24
C ARG A 26 -2.16 -4.72 -5.48
N GLU A 27 -3.17 -5.50 -5.81
CA GLU A 27 -3.25 -6.89 -5.38
C GLU A 27 -2.52 -7.76 -6.40
N LEU A 28 -1.51 -8.47 -5.92
CA LEU A 28 -0.73 -9.43 -6.67
C LEU A 28 -1.23 -10.84 -6.31
N GLU A 29 -1.53 -11.63 -7.33
CA GLU A 29 -1.76 -13.06 -7.19
C GLU A 29 -0.52 -13.78 -7.72
N ILE A 30 0.12 -14.55 -6.85
CA ILE A 30 1.34 -15.29 -7.11
C ILE A 30 0.97 -16.76 -7.19
N SER A 31 1.08 -17.32 -8.38
CA SER A 31 0.82 -18.73 -8.65
C SER A 31 2.08 -19.40 -9.18
N SER A 32 2.34 -20.61 -8.67
CA SER A 32 3.38 -21.50 -9.21
C SER A 32 3.21 -21.83 -10.69
N ARG A 33 1.97 -21.81 -11.21
CA ARG A 33 1.66 -22.16 -12.61
C ARG A 33 1.71 -20.97 -13.56
N THR A 34 1.17 -19.83 -13.15
CA THR A 34 0.96 -18.65 -14.03
C THR A 34 1.89 -17.49 -13.71
N GLY A 35 2.68 -17.57 -12.64
CA GLY A 35 3.57 -16.50 -12.19
C GLY A 35 2.82 -15.43 -11.39
N VAL A 36 3.24 -14.17 -11.53
CA VAL A 36 2.64 -13.03 -10.81
C VAL A 36 1.68 -12.29 -11.73
N THR A 37 0.42 -12.20 -11.32
CA THR A 37 -0.63 -11.43 -12.00
C THR A 37 -1.12 -10.28 -11.11
N VAL A 38 -1.61 -9.20 -11.73
CA VAL A 38 -2.22 -8.06 -11.01
C VAL A 38 -3.74 -8.19 -11.13
N ARG A 39 -4.44 -8.33 -10.01
CA ARG A 39 -5.90 -8.48 -10.00
C ARG A 39 -6.63 -7.15 -9.84
N ASN A 40 -6.19 -6.33 -8.91
CA ASN A 40 -6.83 -5.06 -8.57
C ASN A 40 -5.79 -3.94 -8.45
N SER A 41 -6.21 -2.70 -8.68
CA SER A 41 -5.35 -1.53 -8.63
C SER A 41 -6.13 -0.30 -8.22
N THR A 42 -5.78 0.26 -7.06
CA THR A 42 -6.25 1.58 -6.62
C THR A 42 -5.16 2.60 -6.84
N ARG A 43 -5.55 3.77 -7.36
CA ARG A 43 -4.63 4.87 -7.69
C ARG A 43 -5.15 6.16 -7.09
N GLN A 44 -4.27 6.91 -6.45
CA GLN A 44 -4.53 8.26 -6.00
C GLN A 44 -3.51 9.22 -6.61
N GLN A 45 -4.01 10.28 -7.24
CA GLN A 45 -3.17 11.31 -7.84
C GLN A 45 -2.94 12.42 -6.80
N ALA A 46 -1.69 12.87 -6.67
CA ALA A 46 -1.39 14.04 -5.87
C ALA A 46 -2.10 15.29 -6.45
N SER A 47 -2.62 16.14 -5.56
CA SER A 47 -3.20 17.42 -5.96
C SER A 47 -2.13 18.36 -6.55
N ARG A 48 -2.55 19.35 -7.34
CA ARG A 48 -1.61 20.32 -7.94
C ARG A 48 -0.79 21.03 -6.85
N GLY A 49 0.53 21.02 -6.99
CA GLY A 49 1.46 21.64 -6.02
C GLY A 49 1.71 20.81 -4.77
N VAL A 50 1.12 19.61 -4.68
CA VAL A 50 1.37 18.62 -3.62
C VAL A 50 2.08 17.43 -4.25
N SER A 51 2.93 16.76 -3.47
CA SER A 51 3.59 15.52 -3.86
C SER A 51 3.50 14.51 -2.72
N TRP A 52 3.52 13.22 -3.02
CA TRP A 52 3.75 12.22 -1.99
C TRP A 52 5.23 12.23 -1.59
N SER A 53 5.50 12.04 -0.31
CA SER A 53 6.83 12.08 0.29
C SER A 53 7.24 10.76 0.93
N GLY A 54 6.29 9.86 1.23
CA GLY A 54 6.60 8.58 1.84
C GLY A 54 5.41 7.64 1.94
N LEU A 55 5.72 6.38 2.21
CA LEU A 55 4.76 5.30 2.39
C LEU A 55 5.33 4.31 3.41
N CYS A 56 4.50 3.83 4.33
CA CYS A 56 4.83 2.71 5.21
C CYS A 56 3.63 1.77 5.37
N SER A 57 3.89 0.53 5.74
CA SER A 57 2.85 -0.46 6.09
C SER A 57 2.74 -0.57 7.61
N HIS A 58 1.53 -0.79 8.12
CA HIS A 58 1.35 -1.15 9.52
C HIS A 58 1.90 -2.57 9.75
N PRO A 59 2.65 -2.84 10.83
CA PRO A 59 3.26 -4.16 11.07
C PRO A 59 2.29 -5.29 11.43
N VAL A 60 0.98 -5.00 11.59
CA VAL A 60 0.00 -5.94 12.17
C VAL A 60 -1.34 -5.83 11.45
N LYS A 61 -1.80 -4.61 11.20
CA LYS A 61 -3.03 -4.35 10.46
C LYS A 61 -2.72 -4.36 8.97
N ALA A 62 -3.66 -4.83 8.16
CA ALA A 62 -3.59 -4.73 6.71
C ALA A 62 -3.92 -3.29 6.27
N ALA A 63 -3.00 -2.37 6.58
CA ALA A 63 -3.16 -0.93 6.33
C ALA A 63 -1.83 -0.31 5.88
N PHE A 64 -1.94 0.73 5.07
CA PHE A 64 -0.81 1.55 4.61
C PHE A 64 -0.97 2.98 5.10
N PHE A 65 0.15 3.67 5.32
CA PHE A 65 0.17 5.10 5.61
C PHE A 65 0.98 5.83 4.56
N ALA A 66 0.43 6.89 3.98
CA ALA A 66 1.11 7.71 2.99
C ALA A 66 1.21 9.14 3.46
N ALA A 67 2.39 9.74 3.31
CA ALA A 67 2.66 11.12 3.67
C ALA A 67 2.74 12.00 2.42
N SER A 68 2.21 13.22 2.52
CA SER A 68 2.29 14.24 1.46
C SER A 68 3.14 15.43 1.87
N SER A 69 3.60 16.20 0.89
CA SER A 69 4.38 17.42 1.08
C SER A 69 3.60 18.56 1.74
N ASP A 70 2.26 18.52 1.70
CA ASP A 70 1.39 19.47 2.39
C ASP A 70 1.04 19.06 3.83
N ARG A 71 1.91 18.23 4.43
CA ARG A 71 1.83 17.77 5.82
C ARG A 71 0.59 16.95 6.12
N ARG A 72 0.08 16.18 5.14
CA ARG A 72 -1.00 15.22 5.41
C ARG A 72 -0.44 13.82 5.49
N VAL A 73 -1.06 13.02 6.35
CA VAL A 73 -0.88 11.58 6.45
C VAL A 73 -2.22 10.94 6.18
N LEU A 74 -2.28 10.04 5.20
CA LEU A 74 -3.44 9.24 4.88
C LEU A 74 -3.24 7.83 5.44
N GLN A 75 -4.26 7.30 6.12
CA GLN A 75 -4.40 5.88 6.37
C GLN A 75 -5.22 5.26 5.24
N LEU A 76 -4.68 4.20 4.64
CA LEU A 76 -5.32 3.42 3.61
C LEU A 76 -5.57 2.00 4.11
N ASP A 77 -6.69 1.42 3.70
CA ASP A 77 -6.92 -0.01 3.84
C ASP A 77 -6.01 -0.83 2.89
N ALA A 78 -6.08 -2.15 3.00
CA ALA A 78 -5.34 -3.07 2.11
C ALA A 78 -5.63 -2.84 0.62
N ALA A 79 -6.82 -2.37 0.27
CA ALA A 79 -7.21 -2.07 -1.10
C ALA A 79 -6.73 -0.68 -1.58
N GLY A 80 -6.14 0.14 -0.71
CA GLY A 80 -5.67 1.49 -1.03
C GLY A 80 -6.75 2.57 -0.93
N LYS A 81 -7.91 2.28 -0.32
CA LYS A 81 -8.96 3.26 -0.04
C LYS A 81 -8.62 4.05 1.21
N ILE A 82 -8.86 5.36 1.16
CA ILE A 82 -8.64 6.25 2.32
C ILE A 82 -9.65 5.94 3.41
N GLU A 83 -9.16 5.57 4.59
CA GLU A 83 -9.96 5.42 5.80
C GLU A 83 -9.88 6.68 6.67
N GLN A 84 -8.70 7.29 6.78
CA GLN A 84 -8.46 8.46 7.61
C GLN A 84 -7.47 9.42 6.95
N GLU A 85 -7.61 10.71 7.26
CA GLU A 85 -6.71 11.79 6.86
C GLU A 85 -6.39 12.65 8.07
N VAL A 86 -5.09 12.84 8.34
CA VAL A 86 -4.59 13.69 9.43
C VAL A 86 -3.67 14.75 8.85
N ARG A 87 -3.87 16.02 9.22
CA ARG A 87 -2.97 17.11 8.85
C ARG A 87 -2.08 17.50 10.03
N LEU A 88 -0.77 17.45 9.82
CA LEU A 88 0.24 17.77 10.82
C LEU A 88 0.43 19.28 10.89
N THR A 89 0.05 19.89 12.02
CA THR A 89 0.41 21.28 12.36
C THR A 89 1.74 21.29 13.12
N GLY A 90 2.47 22.40 13.04
CA GLY A 90 3.92 22.49 13.29
C GLY A 90 4.46 22.18 14.70
N SER A 91 3.71 21.50 15.56
CA SER A 91 4.15 21.04 16.88
C SER A 91 3.79 19.59 17.20
N LEU A 92 3.13 18.86 16.31
CA LEU A 92 2.74 17.48 16.58
C LEU A 92 3.91 16.52 16.26
N LEU A 93 4.74 16.27 17.27
CA LEU A 93 5.42 14.97 17.41
C LEU A 93 4.30 13.94 17.54
N LEU A 94 3.93 13.31 16.43
CA LEU A 94 3.09 12.12 16.48
C LEU A 94 3.94 11.00 17.05
N GLU A 95 3.87 10.84 18.37
CA GLU A 95 4.08 9.54 18.96
C GLU A 95 2.96 8.64 18.45
N LEU A 96 3.21 7.96 17.33
CA LEU A 96 2.45 6.79 16.92
C LEU A 96 2.80 5.68 17.93
N THR A 97 2.24 5.76 19.14
CA THR A 97 2.30 4.66 20.10
C THR A 97 1.49 3.50 19.54
N GLY A 98 2.19 2.42 19.23
CA GLY A 98 1.62 1.11 18.88
C GLY A 98 0.96 0.43 20.08
#